data_AF-X1HD30-F1
#
_entry.id   AF-X1HD30-F1
#
_cell.length_a   1.000
_cell.length_b   1.000
_cell.length_c   1.000
_cell.angle_alpha   90.00
_cell.angle_beta   90.00
_cell.angle_gamma   90.00
#
_symmetry.space_group_name_H-M   'P 1'
#
loop_
_entity.id
_entity.type
_entity.pdbx_description
1 polymer ?
#
loop_
_entity_poly.entity_id
_entity_poly.type
_entity_poly.pdbx_seq_one_letter_code
_entity_poly.pdbx_strand_id
1 'polypeptide(L)'
;MNGEYQLINPVKESRYSLKPSTIGKNYLSWPKLVDLSVISIQGMDEDRANALINIEHDYLSKTMKSYFDPAITFDQFCSLQTGLSRVSAGFEPKKVREKAQKNDKFNQSNIQRYLFRPYDRRWCYYTSVPNVWKRSRPELGKQLSENNSWLLSRASGVTQPEGVPFSYTENLFARDSMRGHAVAIPIYINNSTLNKKDKPKEQAHLIEPKEIKPAANLSPFAQSYLESLEINNSDVDVHKTGLIWMHALAIGYSPAYLKENADGIRKDWPRIPLPDNNEI
;
A
#
# COMPACT_ATOMS: atom_id res chain seq x y z
N MET A 1 -13.25 -32.70 -34.55
CA MET A 1 -12.91 -31.98 -33.31
C MET A 1 -14.20 -31.80 -32.53
N ASN A 2 -14.27 -32.27 -31.28
CA ASN A 2 -15.42 -32.03 -30.41
C ASN A 2 -15.66 -30.51 -30.31
N GLY A 3 -16.92 -30.07 -30.46
CA GLY A 3 -17.33 -28.66 -30.49
C GLY A 3 -17.13 -27.88 -29.18
N GLU A 4 -16.33 -28.39 -28.25
CA GLU A 4 -16.05 -27.82 -26.94
C GLU A 4 -14.72 -27.04 -26.88
N TYR A 5 -13.92 -27.08 -27.95
CA TYR A 5 -12.63 -26.39 -28.01
C TYR A 5 -12.65 -25.27 -29.05
N GLN A 6 -12.18 -24.09 -28.67
CA GLN A 6 -11.96 -22.96 -29.56
C GLN A 6 -10.47 -22.80 -29.88
N LEU A 7 -10.16 -22.56 -31.15
CA LEU A 7 -8.80 -22.30 -31.60
C LEU A 7 -8.37 -20.90 -31.13
N ILE A 8 -7.17 -20.80 -30.57
CA ILE A 8 -6.61 -19.54 -30.08
C ILE A 8 -5.35 -19.20 -30.87
N ASN A 9 -5.21 -17.93 -31.27
CA ASN A 9 -3.98 -17.39 -31.84
C ASN A 9 -3.25 -16.62 -30.75
N PRO A 10 -2.16 -17.18 -30.18
CA PRO A 10 -1.44 -16.52 -29.09
C PRO A 10 -0.79 -15.24 -29.59
N VAL A 11 -1.08 -14.13 -28.90
CA VAL A 11 -0.41 -12.83 -29.09
C VAL A 11 0.36 -12.46 -27.81
N LYS A 12 1.36 -11.57 -27.91
CA LYS A 12 2.19 -11.17 -26.76
C LYS A 12 1.34 -10.64 -25.61
N GLU A 13 0.28 -9.92 -25.93
CA GLU A 13 -0.67 -9.29 -25.02
C GLU A 13 -1.54 -10.34 -24.29
N SER A 14 -1.66 -11.54 -24.85
CA SER A 14 -2.43 -12.64 -24.26
C SER A 14 -1.67 -13.45 -23.20
N ARG A 15 -0.36 -13.18 -22.96
CA ARG A 15 0.52 -13.84 -21.97
C ARG A 15 0.31 -15.37 -21.85
N TYR A 16 0.21 -16.08 -22.98
CA TYR A 16 0.00 -17.54 -23.01
C TYR A 16 -1.32 -18.00 -22.34
N SER A 17 -2.37 -17.17 -22.39
CA SER A 17 -3.73 -17.56 -22.00
C SER A 17 -4.21 -18.71 -22.87
N LEU A 18 -4.47 -19.87 -22.27
CA LEU A 18 -5.04 -21.06 -22.93
C LEU A 18 -6.56 -20.95 -23.15
N LYS A 19 -7.11 -19.74 -23.09
CA LYS A 19 -8.50 -19.43 -23.33
C LYS A 19 -8.65 -18.13 -24.13
N PRO A 20 -9.71 -18.01 -24.96
CA PRO A 20 -10.09 -16.76 -25.59
C PRO A 20 -10.22 -15.64 -24.54
N SER A 21 -9.90 -14.42 -24.96
CA SER A 21 -9.93 -13.24 -24.11
C SER A 21 -10.82 -12.21 -24.78
N THR A 22 -11.86 -11.76 -24.07
CA THR A 22 -12.69 -10.65 -24.53
C THR A 22 -12.44 -9.46 -23.62
N ILE A 23 -11.93 -8.38 -24.20
CA ILE A 23 -11.67 -7.11 -23.53
C ILE A 23 -12.22 -5.98 -24.39
N GLY A 24 -12.51 -4.83 -23.78
CA GLY A 24 -12.88 -3.62 -24.51
C GLY A 24 -11.80 -3.25 -25.53
N LYS A 25 -12.23 -2.72 -26.69
CA LYS A 25 -11.36 -2.43 -27.85
C LYS A 25 -10.12 -1.60 -27.48
N ASN A 26 -10.27 -0.66 -26.54
CA ASN A 26 -9.22 0.27 -26.13
C ASN A 26 -8.52 -0.15 -24.82
N TYR A 27 -8.87 -1.29 -24.22
CA TYR A 27 -8.33 -1.66 -22.90
C TYR A 27 -6.80 -1.70 -22.87
N LEU A 28 -6.18 -2.22 -23.92
CA LEU A 28 -4.72 -2.36 -23.99
C LEU A 28 -3.99 -1.04 -24.27
N SER A 29 -4.67 -0.03 -24.82
CA SER A 29 -4.06 1.29 -25.05
C SER A 29 -4.05 2.14 -23.78
N TRP A 30 -4.93 1.85 -22.82
CA TRP A 30 -4.97 2.55 -21.54
C TRP A 30 -3.73 2.22 -20.68
N PRO A 31 -3.19 3.20 -19.94
CA PRO A 31 -2.07 2.98 -19.02
C PRO A 31 -2.47 2.00 -17.91
N LYS A 32 -1.52 1.19 -17.43
CA LYS A 32 -1.75 0.43 -16.21
C LYS A 32 -1.81 1.38 -15.03
N LEU A 33 -2.61 1.04 -14.02
CA LEU A 33 -2.75 1.84 -12.81
C LEU A 33 -1.39 2.21 -12.19
N VAL A 34 -0.48 1.25 -12.06
CA VAL A 34 0.85 1.47 -11.46
C VAL A 34 1.76 2.35 -12.30
N ASP A 35 1.56 2.40 -13.62
CA ASP A 35 2.38 3.22 -14.54
C ASP A 35 2.04 4.72 -14.40
N LEU A 36 0.91 5.06 -13.76
CA LEU A 36 0.54 6.43 -13.40
C LEU A 36 1.31 6.95 -12.18
N SER A 37 1.93 6.07 -11.40
CA SER A 37 2.55 6.39 -10.11
C SER A 37 4.08 6.35 -10.16
N VAL A 38 4.75 7.12 -9.31
CA VAL A 38 6.21 6.99 -9.09
C VAL A 38 6.51 5.82 -8.17
N ILE A 39 5.71 5.66 -7.11
CA ILE A 39 5.86 4.60 -6.12
C ILE A 39 4.54 3.86 -5.89
N SER A 40 4.68 2.56 -5.64
CA SER A 40 3.62 1.70 -5.09
C SER A 40 4.22 0.85 -3.97
N ILE A 41 3.42 0.57 -2.93
CA ILE A 41 3.89 -0.01 -1.67
C ILE A 41 2.98 -1.15 -1.24
N GLN A 42 3.55 -2.31 -0.95
CA GLN A 42 2.77 -3.45 -0.47
C GLN A 42 2.34 -3.26 1.00
N GLY A 43 1.14 -3.72 1.34
CA GLY A 43 0.65 -3.68 2.72
C GLY A 43 1.50 -4.45 3.73
N MET A 44 1.21 -4.22 5.01
CA MET A 44 1.94 -4.80 6.14
C MET A 44 1.61 -6.28 6.32
N ASP A 45 2.63 -7.07 6.68
CA ASP A 45 2.53 -8.52 6.91
C ASP A 45 3.01 -8.82 8.33
N GLU A 46 2.08 -9.24 9.20
CA GLU A 46 2.29 -9.33 10.64
C GLU A 46 2.87 -10.68 11.05
N ASP A 47 2.14 -11.78 10.83
CA ASP A 47 2.47 -13.15 11.21
C ASP A 47 3.01 -13.29 12.66
N ARG A 48 2.43 -12.56 13.61
CA ARG A 48 2.62 -12.67 15.07
C ARG A 48 1.29 -12.87 15.79
N ALA A 49 0.37 -13.62 15.17
CA ALA A 49 -0.94 -13.94 15.72
C ALA A 49 -1.72 -12.69 16.21
N ASN A 50 -1.64 -11.60 15.45
CA ASN A 50 -2.23 -10.30 15.77
C ASN A 50 -1.71 -9.65 17.07
N ALA A 51 -0.52 -10.03 17.57
CA ALA A 51 0.06 -9.36 18.73
C ALA A 51 0.35 -7.87 18.48
N LEU A 52 0.53 -7.47 17.21
CA LEU A 52 0.74 -6.08 16.79
C LEU A 52 -0.55 -5.39 16.30
N ILE A 53 -1.70 -6.07 16.31
CA ILE A 53 -2.97 -5.59 15.76
C ILE A 53 -4.11 -5.90 16.74
N ASN A 54 -4.87 -4.89 17.18
CA ASN A 54 -6.00 -5.12 18.08
C ASN A 54 -7.17 -4.17 17.82
N ILE A 55 -8.39 -4.61 18.15
CA ILE A 55 -9.58 -3.76 18.14
C ILE A 55 -9.49 -2.74 19.28
N GLU A 56 -9.00 -3.18 20.44
CA GLU A 56 -8.86 -2.38 21.66
C GLU A 56 -7.52 -1.65 21.66
N HIS A 57 -7.58 -0.32 21.52
CA HIS A 57 -6.42 0.57 21.54
C HIS A 57 -5.57 0.37 22.81
N ASP A 58 -6.21 0.33 23.98
CA ASP A 58 -5.50 0.30 25.26
C ASP A 58 -4.84 -1.04 25.52
N TYR A 59 -5.44 -2.14 25.07
CA TYR A 59 -4.84 -3.47 25.15
C TYR A 59 -3.55 -3.51 24.32
N LEU A 60 -3.60 -2.99 23.08
CA LEU A 60 -2.42 -2.89 22.22
C LEU A 60 -1.34 -1.99 22.84
N SER A 61 -1.72 -0.81 23.35
CA SER A 61 -0.80 0.12 24.02
C SER A 61 -0.10 -0.53 25.21
N LYS A 62 -0.84 -1.19 26.10
CA LYS A 62 -0.29 -1.91 27.26
C LYS A 62 0.66 -3.03 26.82
N THR A 63 0.25 -3.83 25.84
CA THR A 63 1.06 -4.94 25.31
C THR A 63 2.39 -4.43 24.76
N MET A 64 2.37 -3.36 23.97
CA MET A 64 3.58 -2.82 23.36
C MET A 64 4.46 -2.05 24.35
N LYS A 65 3.88 -1.37 25.34
CA LYS A 65 4.63 -0.83 26.48
C LYS A 65 5.43 -1.94 27.16
N SER A 66 4.77 -3.05 27.50
CA SER A 66 5.44 -4.20 28.12
C SER A 66 6.49 -4.85 27.21
N TYR A 67 6.23 -4.91 25.91
CA TYR A 67 7.19 -5.46 24.95
C TYR A 67 8.50 -4.66 24.91
N PHE A 68 8.43 -3.33 24.94
CA PHE A 68 9.60 -2.46 24.88
C PHE A 68 10.21 -2.11 26.25
N ASP A 69 9.54 -2.41 27.37
CA ASP A 69 10.04 -2.13 28.71
C ASP A 69 11.24 -3.03 29.08
N PRO A 70 12.45 -2.47 29.31
CA PRO A 70 13.63 -3.24 29.72
C PRO A 70 13.53 -3.79 31.15
N ALA A 71 12.64 -3.25 32.00
CA ALA A 71 12.42 -3.76 33.36
C ALA A 71 11.64 -5.10 33.36
N ILE A 72 10.91 -5.41 32.28
CA ILE A 72 10.16 -6.66 32.13
C ILE A 72 11.05 -7.70 31.46
N THR A 73 11.37 -8.77 32.17
CA THR A 73 12.15 -9.89 31.61
C THR A 73 11.40 -10.58 30.48
N PHE A 74 12.12 -11.33 29.63
CA PHE A 74 11.44 -12.06 28.54
C PHE A 74 10.44 -13.09 29.07
N ASP A 75 10.73 -13.77 30.18
CA ASP A 75 9.82 -14.76 30.78
C ASP A 75 8.56 -14.11 31.38
N GLN A 76 8.70 -12.94 32.01
CA GLN A 76 7.56 -12.13 32.44
C GLN A 76 6.69 -11.71 31.25
N PHE A 77 7.31 -11.28 30.14
CA PHE A 77 6.57 -10.94 28.92
C PHE A 77 5.88 -12.18 28.30
N CYS A 78 6.52 -13.35 28.30
CA CYS A 78 5.94 -14.61 27.83
C CYS A 78 4.68 -15.02 28.61
N SER A 79 4.55 -14.60 29.87
CA SER A 79 3.36 -14.85 30.68
C SER A 79 2.11 -14.16 30.14
N LEU A 80 2.26 -13.14 29.27
CA LEU A 80 1.17 -12.51 28.54
C LEU A 80 0.65 -13.35 27.35
N GLN A 81 1.34 -14.44 27.00
CA GLN A 81 0.94 -15.40 25.96
C GLN A 81 0.62 -14.77 24.59
N THR A 82 1.34 -13.71 24.23
CA THR A 82 1.15 -13.03 22.95
C THR A 82 1.86 -13.77 21.81
N GLY A 83 1.49 -13.50 20.57
CA GLY A 83 2.25 -14.04 19.43
C GLY A 83 3.68 -13.49 19.32
N LEU A 84 4.02 -12.38 20.01
CA LEU A 84 5.39 -11.87 20.11
C LEU A 84 6.27 -12.68 21.07
N SER A 85 5.71 -13.61 21.86
CA SER A 85 6.46 -14.56 22.69
C SER A 85 6.56 -15.96 22.09
N ARG A 86 5.86 -16.22 20.96
CA ARG A 86 5.78 -17.55 20.35
C ARG A 86 6.82 -17.73 19.26
N VAL A 87 7.56 -18.85 19.29
CA VAL A 87 8.47 -19.24 18.19
C VAL A 87 7.66 -19.65 16.95
N SER A 88 8.04 -19.15 15.77
CA SER A 88 7.38 -19.51 14.51
C SER A 88 8.26 -19.22 13.30
N ALA A 89 8.39 -20.15 12.33
CA ALA A 89 8.94 -19.89 10.99
C ALA A 89 10.07 -18.83 10.89
N GLY A 90 11.21 -19.07 11.57
CA GLY A 90 12.37 -18.16 11.55
C GLY A 90 12.27 -16.92 12.45
N PHE A 91 11.16 -16.74 13.18
CA PHE A 91 11.02 -15.76 14.24
C PHE A 91 11.56 -16.32 15.56
N GLU A 92 12.60 -15.68 16.08
CA GLU A 92 13.20 -15.95 17.40
C GLU A 92 12.79 -14.83 18.37
N PRO A 93 11.71 -15.01 19.16
CA PRO A 93 11.06 -13.94 19.93
C PRO A 93 12.00 -13.13 20.82
N LYS A 94 12.84 -13.83 21.61
CA LYS A 94 13.77 -13.20 22.56
C LYS A 94 14.79 -12.31 21.84
N LYS A 95 15.45 -12.85 20.82
CA LYS A 95 16.42 -12.10 20.01
C LYS A 95 15.79 -10.91 19.29
N VAL A 96 14.56 -11.06 18.78
CA VAL A 96 13.86 -9.96 18.13
C VAL A 96 13.47 -8.89 19.14
N ARG A 97 13.00 -9.25 20.34
CA ARG A 97 12.68 -8.30 21.41
C ARG A 97 13.92 -7.52 21.86
N GLU A 98 15.03 -8.22 22.11
CA GLU A 98 16.31 -7.59 22.46
C GLU A 98 16.76 -6.59 21.38
N LYS A 99 16.64 -6.99 20.09
CA LYS A 99 16.91 -6.09 18.97
C LYS A 99 15.94 -4.91 18.92
N ALA A 100 14.65 -5.12 19.20
CA ALA A 100 13.66 -4.06 19.21
C ALA A 100 13.94 -3.04 20.30
N GLN A 101 14.20 -3.48 21.54
CA GLN A 101 14.55 -2.62 22.68
C GLN A 101 15.87 -1.87 22.47
N LYS A 102 16.83 -2.44 21.72
CA LYS A 102 18.08 -1.77 21.36
C LYS A 102 17.88 -0.66 20.33
N ASN A 103 17.00 -0.86 19.35
CA ASN A 103 16.85 0.05 18.20
C ASN A 103 15.74 1.08 18.38
N ASP A 104 14.78 0.83 19.26
CA ASP A 104 13.57 1.62 19.39
C ASP A 104 13.00 1.54 20.81
N LYS A 105 12.05 2.42 21.11
CA LYS A 105 11.30 2.45 22.38
C LYS A 105 9.81 2.45 22.09
N PHE A 106 8.99 2.15 23.09
CA PHE A 106 7.57 2.36 22.96
C PHE A 106 7.29 3.83 22.64
N ASN A 107 6.52 4.09 21.58
CA ASN A 107 6.00 5.41 21.25
C ASN A 107 4.51 5.33 21.01
N GLN A 108 3.74 6.16 21.70
CA GLN A 108 2.29 6.23 21.54
C GLN A 108 1.89 6.62 20.11
N SER A 109 2.68 7.45 19.43
CA SER A 109 2.42 7.85 18.03
C SER A 109 2.62 6.70 17.04
N ASN A 110 3.21 5.57 17.44
CA ASN A 110 3.30 4.39 16.60
C ASN A 110 2.01 3.56 16.62
N ILE A 111 1.07 3.87 17.51
CA ILE A 111 -0.26 3.27 17.50
C ILE A 111 -1.10 4.00 16.45
N GLN A 112 -1.39 3.29 15.37
CA GLN A 112 -1.97 3.84 14.16
C GLN A 112 -3.27 3.10 13.82
N ARG A 113 -4.21 3.80 13.18
CA ARG A 113 -5.38 3.14 12.61
C ARG A 113 -4.95 2.18 11.50
N TYR A 114 -5.63 1.04 11.43
CA TYR A 114 -5.24 -0.06 10.57
C TYR A 114 -6.44 -0.74 9.90
N LEU A 115 -6.46 -0.76 8.57
CA LEU A 115 -7.40 -1.54 7.77
C LEU A 115 -6.95 -3.01 7.74
N PHE A 116 -7.57 -3.85 8.57
CA PHE A 116 -7.23 -5.27 8.67
C PHE A 116 -7.86 -6.08 7.53
N ARG A 117 -9.13 -5.83 7.26
CA ARG A 117 -9.97 -6.42 6.18
C ARG A 117 -10.94 -5.34 5.68
N PRO A 118 -11.65 -5.53 4.55
CA PRO A 118 -12.64 -4.56 4.10
C PRO A 118 -13.66 -4.30 5.22
N TYR A 119 -13.87 -3.02 5.56
CA TYR A 119 -14.74 -2.56 6.65
C TYR A 119 -14.33 -2.99 8.07
N ASP A 120 -13.17 -3.61 8.25
CA ASP A 120 -12.62 -3.97 9.57
C ASP A 120 -11.43 -3.05 9.90
N ARG A 121 -11.74 -1.97 10.62
CA ARG A 121 -10.75 -0.98 11.08
C ARG A 121 -10.37 -1.27 12.53
N ARG A 122 -9.07 -1.50 12.73
CA ARG A 122 -8.44 -1.82 14.02
C ARG A 122 -7.34 -0.80 14.34
N TRP A 123 -6.56 -1.09 15.36
CA TRP A 123 -5.31 -0.43 15.69
C TRP A 123 -4.14 -1.36 15.41
N CYS A 124 -3.01 -0.81 15.00
CA CYS A 124 -1.75 -1.53 14.93
C CYS A 124 -0.62 -0.74 15.58
N TYR A 125 0.42 -1.41 16.04
CA TYR A 125 1.67 -0.77 16.44
C TYR A 125 2.68 -0.85 15.28
N TYR A 126 2.89 0.28 14.62
CA TYR A 126 3.85 0.38 13.54
C TYR A 126 5.29 0.44 14.08
N THR A 127 6.20 -0.33 13.48
CA THR A 127 7.64 -0.17 13.71
C THR A 127 8.41 -0.64 12.50
N SER A 128 9.53 0.03 12.20
CA SER A 128 10.47 -0.38 11.15
C SER A 128 11.52 -1.38 11.64
N VAL A 129 11.52 -1.73 12.94
CA VAL A 129 12.45 -2.73 13.49
C VAL A 129 12.28 -4.06 12.73
N PRO A 130 13.34 -4.60 12.12
CA PRO A 130 13.24 -5.84 11.35
C PRO A 130 12.74 -7.00 12.20
N ASN A 131 11.87 -7.82 11.62
CA ASN A 131 11.29 -9.04 12.18
C ASN A 131 10.31 -8.87 13.36
N VAL A 132 10.04 -7.65 13.85
CA VAL A 132 8.91 -7.44 14.78
C VAL A 132 7.60 -7.74 14.02
N TRP A 133 7.37 -7.00 12.94
CA TRP A 133 6.52 -7.45 11.84
C TRP A 133 7.28 -8.51 11.02
N LYS A 134 6.60 -9.50 10.44
CA LYS A 134 7.26 -10.50 9.56
C LYS A 134 8.10 -9.86 8.48
N ARG A 135 7.60 -8.80 7.85
CA ARG A 135 8.41 -7.97 6.96
C ARG A 135 8.14 -6.52 7.28
N SER A 136 9.16 -5.82 7.79
CA SER A 136 9.07 -4.39 8.03
C SER A 136 8.76 -3.63 6.73
N ARG A 137 8.09 -2.49 6.86
CA ARG A 137 7.67 -1.61 5.76
C ARG A 137 8.12 -0.17 6.00
N PRO A 138 9.44 0.09 6.13
CA PRO A 138 9.95 1.45 6.34
C PRO A 138 9.53 2.41 5.23
N GLU A 139 9.43 1.96 3.99
CA GLU A 139 8.95 2.72 2.84
C GLU A 139 7.51 3.20 3.01
N LEU A 140 6.66 2.37 3.62
CA LEU A 140 5.29 2.73 3.96
C LEU A 140 5.28 3.76 5.09
N GLY A 141 6.06 3.51 6.15
CA GLY A 141 6.17 4.46 7.27
C GLY A 141 6.72 5.82 6.89
N LYS A 142 7.54 5.93 5.84
CA LYS A 142 7.99 7.23 5.30
C LYS A 142 6.84 8.09 4.77
N GLN A 143 5.76 7.45 4.31
CA GLN A 143 4.59 8.13 3.76
C GLN A 143 3.47 8.34 4.80
N LEU A 144 3.67 7.90 6.05
CA LEU A 144 2.77 8.20 7.15
C LEU A 144 2.79 9.71 7.43
N SER A 145 1.68 10.38 7.14
CA SER A 145 1.38 11.73 7.59
C SER A 145 -0.13 11.87 7.75
N GLU A 146 -0.57 12.82 8.57
CA GLU A 146 -2.00 13.04 8.87
C GLU A 146 -2.83 13.34 7.61
N ASN A 147 -2.19 13.83 6.54
CA ASN A 147 -2.85 14.27 5.32
C ASN A 147 -2.61 13.33 4.12
N ASN A 148 -2.04 12.14 4.31
CA ASN A 148 -1.85 11.19 3.22
C ASN A 148 -2.91 10.09 3.20
N SER A 149 -3.23 9.62 2.01
CA SER A 149 -4.19 8.54 1.78
C SER A 149 -3.74 7.65 0.63
N TRP A 150 -4.45 6.54 0.47
CA TRP A 150 -3.99 5.41 -0.31
C TRP A 150 -5.09 4.90 -1.23
N LEU A 151 -4.81 4.86 -2.53
CA LEU A 151 -5.55 4.02 -3.45
C LEU A 151 -4.97 2.61 -3.38
N LEU A 152 -5.78 1.63 -2.97
CA LEU A 152 -5.40 0.24 -2.92
C LEU A 152 -5.86 -0.49 -4.18
N SER A 153 -5.00 -1.31 -4.76
CA SER A 153 -5.35 -2.27 -5.80
C SER A 153 -4.46 -3.51 -5.74
N ARG A 154 -4.51 -4.35 -6.77
CA ARG A 154 -3.76 -5.62 -6.88
C ARG A 154 -3.27 -5.85 -8.30
N ALA A 155 -2.17 -6.60 -8.41
CA ALA A 155 -1.44 -6.79 -9.66
C ALA A 155 -2.17 -7.62 -10.73
N SER A 156 -3.21 -8.35 -10.34
CA SER A 156 -4.04 -9.14 -11.25
C SER A 156 -5.34 -9.52 -10.56
N GLY A 157 -6.31 -9.96 -11.35
CA GLY A 157 -7.51 -10.57 -10.82
C GLY A 157 -7.23 -11.90 -10.12
N VAL A 158 -8.02 -12.20 -9.10
CA VAL A 158 -7.80 -13.33 -8.18
C VAL A 158 -9.07 -14.14 -7.92
N THR A 159 -10.18 -13.76 -8.54
CA THR A 159 -11.48 -14.43 -8.35
C THR A 159 -12.38 -14.27 -9.58
N GLN A 160 -13.43 -15.08 -9.66
CA GLN A 160 -14.43 -15.00 -10.73
C GLN A 160 -15.85 -15.15 -10.12
N PRO A 161 -16.72 -14.12 -10.24
CA PRO A 161 -16.44 -12.79 -10.78
C PRO A 161 -15.37 -12.05 -9.95
N GLU A 162 -14.64 -11.14 -10.57
CA GLU A 162 -13.50 -10.43 -9.93
C GLU A 162 -13.93 -9.55 -8.73
N GLY A 163 -15.17 -9.06 -8.76
CA GLY A 163 -15.63 -8.03 -7.84
C GLY A 163 -14.95 -6.70 -8.10
N VAL A 164 -14.81 -5.88 -7.06
CA VAL A 164 -14.15 -4.57 -7.14
C VAL A 164 -12.67 -4.72 -6.72
N PRO A 165 -11.70 -4.50 -7.63
CA PRO A 165 -10.27 -4.66 -7.33
C PRO A 165 -9.63 -3.38 -6.78
N PHE A 166 -10.43 -2.42 -6.30
CA PHE A 166 -10.00 -1.12 -5.79
C PHE A 166 -10.57 -0.83 -4.41
N SER A 167 -9.81 -0.15 -3.58
CA SER A 167 -10.28 0.39 -2.30
C SER A 167 -9.54 1.69 -1.97
N TYR A 168 -10.10 2.47 -1.06
CA TYR A 168 -9.48 3.70 -0.57
C TYR A 168 -9.35 3.63 0.95
N THR A 169 -8.25 4.15 1.49
CA THR A 169 -8.04 4.25 2.93
C THR A 169 -7.09 5.39 3.26
N GLU A 170 -7.28 6.00 4.42
CA GLU A 170 -6.32 6.91 5.07
C GLU A 170 -5.46 6.17 6.10
N ASN A 171 -5.89 4.97 6.49
CA ASN A 171 -5.23 4.16 7.51
C ASN A 171 -4.05 3.38 6.93
N LEU A 172 -3.12 2.96 7.81
CA LEU A 172 -2.27 1.81 7.52
C LEU A 172 -3.12 0.60 7.15
N PHE A 173 -2.56 -0.37 6.43
CA PHE A 173 -3.35 -1.46 5.89
C PHE A 173 -2.58 -2.78 5.86
N ALA A 174 -3.31 -3.86 6.07
CA ALA A 174 -2.79 -5.20 5.91
C ALA A 174 -2.54 -5.49 4.44
N ARG A 175 -1.48 -6.27 4.16
CA ARG A 175 -1.30 -6.91 2.86
C ARG A 175 -2.57 -7.64 2.43
N ASP A 176 -3.23 -8.32 3.36
CA ASP A 176 -4.45 -9.07 3.06
C ASP A 176 -5.75 -8.28 3.38
N SER A 177 -5.66 -6.95 3.46
CA SER A 177 -6.85 -6.09 3.54
C SER A 177 -7.75 -6.21 2.32
N MET A 178 -7.23 -6.77 1.22
CA MET A 178 -8.00 -7.30 0.10
C MET A 178 -7.39 -8.61 -0.39
N ARG A 179 -8.22 -9.46 -1.01
CA ARG A 179 -7.75 -10.71 -1.65
C ARG A 179 -6.73 -10.39 -2.74
N GLY A 180 -5.70 -11.20 -2.91
CA GLY A 180 -4.68 -10.96 -3.95
C GLY A 180 -3.59 -9.97 -3.56
N HIS A 181 -3.53 -9.62 -2.28
CA HIS A 181 -2.55 -8.72 -1.67
C HIS A 181 -2.67 -7.26 -2.11
N ALA A 182 -3.12 -6.42 -1.19
CA ALA A 182 -3.18 -4.98 -1.34
C ALA A 182 -1.80 -4.38 -1.62
N VAL A 183 -1.75 -3.60 -2.68
CA VAL A 183 -0.68 -2.67 -3.00
C VAL A 183 -1.29 -1.27 -3.00
N ALA A 184 -0.70 -0.38 -2.23
CA ALA A 184 -1.09 1.01 -2.17
C ALA A 184 -0.32 1.86 -3.15
N ILE A 185 -1.03 2.80 -3.74
CA ILE A 185 -0.49 3.99 -4.38
C ILE A 185 -0.81 5.13 -3.42
N PRO A 186 0.20 5.68 -2.70
CA PRO A 186 -0.01 6.88 -1.91
C PRO A 186 -0.41 8.03 -2.84
N ILE A 187 -1.33 8.89 -2.40
CA ILE A 187 -1.67 10.09 -3.17
C ILE A 187 -0.47 11.05 -3.19
N TYR A 188 0.25 11.17 -2.07
CA TYR A 188 1.44 12.01 -1.95
C TYR A 188 2.68 11.24 -1.53
N ILE A 189 3.82 11.75 -1.99
CA ILE A 189 5.15 11.33 -1.57
C ILE A 189 5.68 12.36 -0.58
N ASN A 190 5.97 11.90 0.63
CA ASN A 190 6.65 12.69 1.64
C ASN A 190 8.16 12.80 1.28
N ASN A 191 8.49 13.92 0.63
CA ASN A 191 9.82 14.21 0.09
C ASN A 191 10.91 14.45 1.15
N SER A 192 10.53 14.64 2.42
CA SER A 192 11.49 14.71 3.54
C SER A 192 12.41 13.48 3.64
N THR A 193 12.06 12.40 2.93
CA THR A 193 12.75 11.11 2.95
C THR A 193 13.51 10.74 1.66
N LEU A 194 13.43 11.56 0.60
CA LEU A 194 14.16 11.34 -0.66
C LEU A 194 15.61 11.85 -0.60
N ASN A 195 15.92 12.82 0.28
CA ASN A 195 17.23 13.47 0.39
C ASN A 195 18.24 12.78 1.33
N LYS A 196 18.19 11.44 1.48
CA LYS A 196 19.19 10.69 2.28
C LYS A 196 20.34 10.07 1.47
N LYS A 197 20.59 10.53 0.23
CA LYS A 197 21.77 10.11 -0.54
C LYS A 197 23.00 10.99 -0.32
N ASP A 198 22.86 12.17 0.28
CA ASP A 198 24.00 13.01 0.61
C ASP A 198 24.44 12.75 2.05
N LYS A 199 25.67 12.25 2.22
CA LYS A 199 26.33 12.23 3.53
C LYS A 199 26.30 13.66 4.09
N PRO A 200 25.86 13.90 5.32
CA PRO A 200 25.87 15.24 5.89
C PRO A 200 27.32 15.72 5.98
N LYS A 201 27.65 16.80 5.27
CA LYS A 201 28.86 17.59 5.56
C LYS A 201 28.63 18.25 6.92
N GLU A 202 29.61 18.16 7.81
CA GLU A 202 29.57 18.52 9.25
C GLU A 202 29.31 20.01 9.58
N GLN A 203 28.69 20.80 8.70
CA GLN A 203 28.46 22.24 8.92
C GLN A 203 27.05 22.74 8.56
N ALA A 204 26.05 21.87 8.39
CA ALA A 204 24.69 22.27 8.00
C ALA A 204 23.71 22.49 9.17
N HIS A 205 24.19 22.89 10.36
CA HIS A 205 23.34 23.08 11.56
C HIS A 205 22.69 24.47 11.68
N LEU A 206 22.84 25.38 10.69
CA LEU A 206 22.37 26.78 10.78
C LEU A 206 21.30 27.15 9.73
N ILE A 207 20.73 26.19 9.00
CA ILE A 207 19.63 26.45 8.07
C ILE A 207 18.37 25.86 8.68
N GLU A 208 17.38 26.71 8.97
CA GLU A 208 16.03 26.27 9.34
C GLU A 208 15.57 25.18 8.35
N PRO A 209 15.00 24.06 8.81
CA PRO A 209 14.56 23.01 7.90
C PRO A 209 13.49 23.60 6.97
N LYS A 210 13.89 23.87 5.72
CA LYS A 210 12.98 24.31 4.66
C LYS A 210 11.85 23.29 4.63
N GLU A 211 10.62 23.73 4.87
CA GLU A 211 9.47 22.85 4.95
C GLU A 211 9.34 22.10 3.62
N ILE A 212 9.74 20.83 3.60
CA ILE A 212 9.72 20.03 2.38
C ILE A 212 8.27 19.64 2.14
N LYS A 213 7.61 20.39 1.25
CA LYS A 213 6.22 20.13 0.85
C LYS A 213 6.08 18.70 0.28
N PRO A 214 5.01 17.97 0.61
CA PRO A 214 4.67 16.71 -0.05
C PRO A 214 4.53 16.93 -1.57
N ALA A 215 5.01 15.99 -2.37
CA ALA A 215 4.78 16.00 -3.82
C ALA A 215 3.70 15.01 -4.22
N ALA A 216 3.06 15.28 -5.35
CA ALA A 216 2.19 14.36 -6.06
C ALA A 216 2.89 13.03 -6.38
N ASN A 217 2.25 11.88 -6.14
CA ASN A 217 2.78 10.59 -6.59
C ASN A 217 2.53 10.33 -8.09
N LEU A 218 2.85 11.26 -8.97
CA LEU A 218 2.54 11.17 -10.40
C LEU A 218 3.80 10.82 -11.21
N SER A 219 3.71 9.80 -12.06
CA SER A 219 4.76 9.51 -13.04
C SER A 219 4.90 10.65 -14.07
N PRO A 220 6.02 10.76 -14.80
CA PRO A 220 6.16 11.77 -15.85
C PRO A 220 5.04 11.74 -16.88
N PHE A 221 4.56 10.54 -17.24
CA PHE A 221 3.42 10.36 -18.13
C PHE A 221 2.14 10.97 -17.54
N ALA A 222 1.84 10.68 -16.27
CA ALA A 222 0.65 11.21 -15.60
C ALA A 222 0.72 12.74 -15.44
N GLN A 223 1.92 13.28 -15.19
CA GLN A 223 2.15 14.73 -15.14
C GLN A 223 1.87 15.38 -16.51
N SER A 224 2.48 14.89 -17.59
CA SER A 224 2.23 15.43 -18.94
C SER A 224 0.75 15.34 -19.35
N TYR A 225 0.07 14.28 -18.95
CA TYR A 225 -1.35 14.12 -19.23
C TYR A 225 -2.21 15.15 -18.49
N LEU A 226 -1.99 15.38 -17.19
CA LEU A 226 -2.72 16.42 -16.46
C LEU A 226 -2.42 17.83 -16.98
N GLU A 227 -1.17 18.09 -17.37
CA GLU A 227 -0.79 19.35 -18.02
C GLU A 227 -1.53 19.57 -19.34
N SER A 228 -1.75 18.50 -20.13
CA SER A 228 -2.51 18.58 -21.39
C SER A 228 -4.00 18.94 -21.19
N LEU A 229 -4.51 18.74 -19.97
CA LEU A 229 -5.86 19.14 -19.54
C LEU A 229 -5.89 20.51 -18.84
N GLU A 230 -4.78 21.26 -18.89
CA GLU A 230 -4.61 22.53 -18.17
C GLU A 230 -4.74 22.40 -16.64
N ILE A 231 -4.62 21.17 -16.11
CA ILE A 231 -4.61 20.88 -14.67
C ILE A 231 -3.16 21.04 -14.17
N ASN A 232 -2.80 22.28 -13.87
CA ASN A 232 -1.46 22.61 -13.38
C ASN A 232 -1.22 22.04 -11.97
N ASN A 233 -0.12 21.29 -11.85
CA ASN A 233 0.37 20.69 -10.60
C ASN A 233 1.17 21.65 -9.72
N SER A 234 1.17 22.96 -10.02
CA SER A 234 1.91 23.96 -9.27
C SER A 234 1.29 24.18 -7.89
N ASP A 235 1.91 23.56 -6.89
CA ASP A 235 1.75 23.75 -5.44
C ASP A 235 0.35 23.52 -4.84
N VAL A 236 0.19 22.30 -4.29
CA VAL A 236 -0.56 21.98 -3.06
C VAL A 236 -2.08 22.15 -3.08
N ASP A 237 -2.73 22.04 -4.24
CA ASP A 237 -4.16 21.68 -4.20
C ASP A 237 -4.29 20.16 -4.09
N VAL A 238 -4.38 19.71 -2.83
CA VAL A 238 -4.60 18.31 -2.43
C VAL A 238 -5.70 17.68 -3.30
N HIS A 239 -6.76 18.43 -3.60
CA HIS A 239 -7.88 17.91 -4.38
C HIS A 239 -7.52 17.68 -5.84
N LYS A 240 -6.81 18.62 -6.49
CA LYS A 240 -6.46 18.50 -7.93
C LYS A 240 -5.48 17.37 -8.21
N THR A 241 -4.47 17.22 -7.35
CA THR A 241 -3.46 16.16 -7.51
C THR A 241 -4.03 14.76 -7.24
N GLY A 242 -5.07 14.68 -6.40
CA GLY A 242 -5.78 13.44 -6.11
C GLY A 242 -6.73 12.99 -7.21
N LEU A 243 -7.10 13.85 -8.16
CA LEU A 243 -8.15 13.60 -9.15
C LEU A 243 -7.90 12.31 -9.94
N ILE A 244 -6.71 12.12 -10.50
CA ILE A 244 -6.41 10.91 -11.28
C ILE A 244 -6.58 9.62 -10.46
N TRP A 245 -6.35 9.67 -9.14
CA TRP A 245 -6.57 8.52 -8.25
C TRP A 245 -8.04 8.32 -7.93
N MET A 246 -8.81 9.40 -7.77
CA MET A 246 -10.26 9.34 -7.57
C MET A 246 -10.97 8.88 -8.84
N HIS A 247 -10.50 9.30 -10.01
CA HIS A 247 -10.91 8.77 -11.31
C HIS A 247 -10.65 7.28 -11.42
N ALA A 248 -9.42 6.85 -11.14
CA ALA A 248 -9.08 5.43 -11.15
C ALA A 248 -9.97 4.61 -10.19
N LEU A 249 -10.26 5.16 -9.00
CA LEU A 249 -11.20 4.57 -8.05
C LEU A 249 -12.60 4.48 -8.67
N ALA A 250 -13.14 5.55 -9.24
CA ALA A 250 -14.46 5.60 -9.86
C ALA A 250 -14.60 4.58 -11.01
N ILE A 251 -13.61 4.52 -11.91
CA ILE A 251 -13.52 3.50 -12.97
C ILE A 251 -13.53 2.10 -12.36
N GLY A 252 -12.73 1.87 -11.31
CA GLY A 252 -12.64 0.60 -10.62
C GLY A 252 -13.96 0.09 -10.03
N TYR A 253 -14.90 1.00 -9.74
CA TYR A 253 -16.24 0.71 -9.23
C TYR A 253 -17.31 0.65 -10.33
N SER A 254 -16.98 0.95 -11.59
CA SER A 254 -17.92 0.87 -12.71
C SER A 254 -18.21 -0.59 -13.11
N PRO A 255 -19.46 -1.09 -12.98
CA PRO A 255 -19.80 -2.45 -13.38
C PRO A 255 -19.59 -2.71 -14.88
N ALA A 256 -19.79 -1.69 -15.72
CA ALA A 256 -19.56 -1.78 -17.16
C ALA A 256 -18.07 -2.01 -17.44
N TYR A 257 -17.19 -1.19 -16.85
CA TYR A 257 -15.74 -1.36 -16.97
C TYR A 257 -15.28 -2.75 -16.51
N LEU A 258 -15.74 -3.20 -15.35
CA LEU A 258 -15.36 -4.50 -14.79
C LEU A 258 -15.83 -5.67 -15.66
N LYS A 259 -17.06 -5.59 -16.19
CA LYS A 259 -17.63 -6.63 -17.05
C LYS A 259 -16.94 -6.69 -18.42
N GLU A 260 -16.75 -5.55 -19.06
CA GLU A 260 -16.16 -5.45 -20.40
C GLU A 260 -14.67 -5.81 -20.41
N ASN A 261 -13.96 -5.62 -19.29
CA ASN A 261 -12.51 -5.80 -19.21
C ASN A 261 -12.07 -6.92 -18.27
N ALA A 262 -12.99 -7.79 -17.85
CA ALA A 262 -12.75 -8.85 -16.86
C ALA A 262 -11.53 -9.73 -17.20
N ASP A 263 -11.34 -10.08 -18.47
CA ASP A 263 -10.23 -10.92 -18.89
C ASP A 263 -8.88 -10.18 -18.86
N GLY A 264 -8.90 -8.88 -19.12
CA GLY A 264 -7.74 -8.01 -19.03
C GLY A 264 -7.30 -7.81 -17.58
N ILE A 265 -8.25 -7.48 -16.70
CA ILE A 265 -8.03 -7.32 -15.26
C ILE A 265 -7.51 -8.63 -14.64
N ARG A 266 -7.98 -9.78 -15.10
CA ARG A 266 -7.49 -11.08 -14.61
C ARG A 266 -5.99 -11.31 -14.85
N LYS A 267 -5.43 -10.74 -15.92
CA LYS A 267 -4.08 -11.09 -16.40
C LYS A 267 -2.98 -10.19 -15.88
N ASP A 268 -3.30 -8.95 -15.54
CA ASP A 268 -2.33 -7.90 -15.21
C ASP A 268 -3.03 -6.79 -14.43
N TRP A 269 -2.27 -5.76 -14.06
CA TRP A 269 -2.82 -4.57 -13.40
C TRP A 269 -4.02 -4.02 -14.17
N PRO A 270 -5.07 -3.56 -13.46
CA PRO A 270 -6.15 -2.79 -14.09
C PRO A 270 -5.60 -1.62 -14.91
N ARG A 271 -6.14 -1.43 -16.11
CA ARG A 271 -5.79 -0.30 -16.97
C ARG A 271 -6.87 0.77 -16.92
N ILE A 272 -6.47 2.02 -16.77
CA ILE A 272 -7.40 3.12 -16.48
C ILE A 272 -7.62 3.93 -17.76
N PRO A 273 -8.85 4.03 -18.29
CA PRO A 273 -9.15 4.96 -19.37
C PRO A 273 -8.88 6.37 -18.89
N LEU A 274 -8.22 7.18 -19.69
CA LEU A 274 -7.97 8.58 -19.39
C LEU A 274 -8.77 9.43 -20.38
N PRO A 275 -9.73 10.26 -19.93
CA PRO A 275 -10.51 11.12 -20.83
C PRO A 275 -9.65 12.25 -21.42
N ASP A 276 -10.03 12.73 -22.60
CA ASP A 276 -9.35 13.85 -23.29
C ASP A 276 -9.88 15.22 -22.83
N ASN A 277 -10.65 15.28 -21.73
CA ASN A 277 -11.30 16.47 -21.20
C ASN A 277 -11.18 16.52 -19.66
N ASN A 278 -11.65 17.61 -19.05
CA ASN A 278 -11.58 17.85 -17.60
C ASN A 278 -12.61 17.05 -16.78
N GLU A 279 -13.17 15.95 -17.30
CA GLU A 279 -14.08 15.05 -16.56
C GLU A 279 -13.32 14.01 -15.73
N ILE A 280 -12.09 14.31 -15.34
CA ILE A 280 -11.25 13.45 -14.48
C ILE A 280 -11.45 13.72 -12.99
#